data_AF-A0A1H6YYU4-F1
#
_entry.id   AF-A0A1H6YYU4-F1
#
_cell.length_a   1.000
_cell.length_b   1.000
_cell.length_c   1.000
_cell.angle_alpha   90.00
_cell.angle_beta   90.00
_cell.angle_gamma   90.00
#
_symmetry.space_group_name_H-M   'P 1'
#
loop_
_entity.id
_entity.type
_entity.pdbx_description
1 polymer ?
#
loop_
_entity_poly.entity_id
_entity_poly.type
_entity_poly.pdbx_seq_one_letter_code
_entity_poly.pdbx_strand_id
1 'polypeptide(L)'
;MKKRVLSVAALLVGSFAVNAQVGVGTLNPNKSAELTIESSNRGLLIPRIALKSSKDVITITEFPKNGINSMLVYNTATIEKDLKPGFYYWYIDSWNRLTTVNDIPEAVINNYQQIFKNENIKNEISNIVNTTKGNVVYEGDKLYYINDNGQREEILERLTKITFDEPTGDYIYYSEKDVDRKGNIIGEGTRIKIKETVIKKFGDIINNKTVQDLITNYLSKTYVGGNVYYDGNSFTYVTKEGEVKNITFNEIVKANETVTTLVDNKNGTFTYTNEKGEVVTIDLTKGPKGDKGEDGKSALEIWQGLPGNDGKDGEAFIASLKGDKGDKGDTGFKSESQPG
;
A
#
# COMPACT_ATOMS: atom_id res chain seq x y z
N MET A 1 -66.97 -6.67 -70.71
CA MET A 1 -66.89 -7.41 -69.42
C MET A 1 -65.49 -7.24 -68.84
N LYS A 2 -65.39 -7.01 -67.52
CA LYS A 2 -64.24 -6.44 -66.79
C LYS A 2 -63.04 -7.39 -66.72
N LYS A 3 -61.83 -6.88 -67.00
CA LYS A 3 -60.55 -7.60 -66.83
C LYS A 3 -60.30 -7.84 -65.34
N ARG A 4 -60.30 -9.11 -64.91
CA ARG A 4 -59.85 -9.53 -63.57
C ARG A 4 -58.36 -9.83 -63.63
N VAL A 5 -57.53 -8.80 -63.52
CA VAL A 5 -56.07 -8.93 -63.33
C VAL A 5 -55.77 -8.33 -61.96
N LEU A 6 -56.04 -9.07 -60.88
CA LEU A 6 -55.81 -8.57 -59.51
C LEU A 6 -55.65 -9.71 -58.50
N SER A 7 -55.01 -10.82 -58.89
CA SER A 7 -54.82 -11.95 -57.95
C SER A 7 -53.41 -12.55 -57.94
N VAL A 8 -52.47 -12.05 -58.74
CA VAL A 8 -51.07 -12.54 -58.74
C VAL A 8 -50.08 -11.51 -58.17
N ALA A 9 -50.38 -10.21 -58.28
CA ALA A 9 -49.53 -9.16 -57.69
C ALA A 9 -49.65 -9.02 -56.16
N ALA A 10 -50.69 -9.61 -55.54
CA ALA A 10 -50.88 -9.58 -54.09
C ALA A 10 -50.14 -10.72 -53.35
N LEU A 11 -49.58 -11.69 -54.08
CA LEU A 11 -48.86 -12.84 -53.50
C LEU A 11 -47.32 -12.67 -53.49
N LEU A 12 -46.84 -11.49 -53.88
CA LEU A 12 -45.42 -11.12 -53.95
C LEU A 12 -45.08 -9.98 -52.98
N VAL A 13 -45.77 -9.91 -51.84
CA VAL A 13 -45.40 -9.00 -50.75
C VAL A 13 -44.45 -9.74 -49.81
N GLY A 14 -43.17 -9.42 -49.99
CA GLY A 14 -41.98 -9.74 -49.21
C GLY A 14 -42.13 -10.57 -47.94
N SER A 15 -41.37 -11.66 -47.89
CA SER A 15 -40.83 -12.22 -46.65
C SER A 15 -39.91 -11.19 -45.99
N PHE A 16 -40.47 -10.17 -45.35
CA PHE A 16 -39.71 -9.33 -44.42
C PHE A 16 -39.36 -10.22 -43.24
N ALA A 17 -38.08 -10.59 -43.11
CA ALA A 17 -37.56 -11.15 -41.88
C ALA A 17 -37.71 -10.06 -40.80
N VAL A 18 -38.79 -10.14 -40.03
CA VAL A 18 -38.96 -9.32 -38.83
C VAL A 18 -38.11 -9.99 -37.76
N ASN A 19 -36.92 -9.44 -37.49
CA ASN A 19 -36.15 -9.82 -36.29
C ASN A 19 -36.99 -9.41 -35.08
N ALA A 20 -37.59 -10.37 -34.39
CA ALA A 20 -38.39 -10.10 -33.20
C ALA A 20 -37.47 -10.06 -31.98
N GLN A 21 -37.19 -8.87 -31.45
CA GLN A 21 -36.61 -8.76 -30.11
C GLN A 21 -37.60 -9.33 -29.10
N VAL A 22 -37.10 -10.08 -28.12
CA VAL A 22 -37.94 -10.64 -27.07
C VAL A 22 -38.09 -9.60 -25.95
N GLY A 23 -39.30 -9.07 -25.79
CA GLY A 23 -39.68 -8.27 -24.63
C GLY A 23 -40.42 -9.14 -23.61
N VAL A 24 -39.94 -9.17 -22.37
CA VAL A 24 -40.66 -9.79 -21.23
C VAL A 24 -41.09 -8.68 -20.28
N GLY A 25 -42.39 -8.48 -20.14
CA GLY A 25 -42.95 -7.41 -19.29
C GLY A 25 -42.94 -6.01 -19.90
N THR A 26 -42.53 -5.86 -21.16
CA THR A 26 -42.55 -4.59 -21.90
C THR A 26 -43.00 -4.77 -23.34
N LEU A 27 -43.73 -3.79 -23.87
CA LEU A 27 -44.12 -3.71 -25.29
C LEU A 27 -43.07 -2.98 -26.13
N ASN A 28 -42.10 -2.32 -25.48
CA ASN A 28 -41.06 -1.52 -26.12
C ASN A 28 -39.68 -2.08 -25.74
N PRO A 29 -39.31 -3.29 -26.22
CA PRO A 29 -37.98 -3.84 -25.95
C PRO A 29 -36.89 -2.89 -26.45
N ASN A 30 -35.77 -2.85 -25.73
CA ASN A 30 -34.63 -2.03 -26.11
C ASN A 30 -34.08 -2.52 -27.46
N LYS A 31 -33.97 -1.63 -28.43
CA LYS A 31 -33.55 -1.98 -29.81
C LYS A 31 -32.14 -2.57 -29.90
N SER A 32 -31.30 -2.34 -28.90
CA SER A 32 -29.94 -2.88 -28.81
C SER A 32 -29.85 -4.21 -28.04
N ALA A 33 -30.96 -4.78 -27.60
CA ALA A 33 -31.00 -6.02 -26.83
C ALA A 33 -31.88 -7.08 -27.49
N GLU A 34 -31.36 -8.29 -27.64
CA GLU A 34 -32.14 -9.43 -28.14
C GLU A 34 -33.21 -9.89 -27.14
N LEU A 35 -32.96 -9.62 -25.84
CA LEU A 35 -33.88 -9.85 -24.73
C LEU A 35 -33.94 -8.62 -23.83
N THR A 36 -35.12 -8.01 -23.69
CA THR A 36 -35.40 -6.95 -22.71
C THR A 36 -36.37 -7.48 -21.67
N ILE A 37 -36.02 -7.35 -20.38
CA ILE A 37 -36.89 -7.73 -19.26
C ILE A 37 -37.18 -6.48 -18.44
N GLU A 38 -38.45 -6.12 -18.30
CA GLU A 38 -38.89 -4.96 -17.52
C GLU A 38 -39.93 -5.40 -16.49
N SER A 39 -39.68 -5.06 -15.21
CA SER A 39 -40.62 -5.29 -14.13
C SER A 39 -40.32 -4.33 -12.99
N SER A 40 -41.36 -3.81 -12.34
CA SER A 40 -41.23 -2.97 -11.15
C SER A 40 -41.13 -3.77 -9.84
N ASN A 41 -41.42 -5.08 -9.87
CA ASN A 41 -41.55 -5.89 -8.66
C ASN A 41 -41.12 -7.37 -8.80
N ARG A 42 -40.58 -7.79 -9.95
CA ARG A 42 -40.04 -9.15 -10.16
C ARG A 42 -38.60 -9.09 -10.63
N GLY A 43 -37.79 -10.06 -10.21
CA GLY A 43 -36.40 -10.22 -10.63
C GLY A 43 -36.22 -11.33 -11.68
N LEU A 44 -35.01 -11.43 -12.22
CA LEU A 44 -34.57 -12.54 -13.07
C LEU A 44 -33.87 -13.59 -12.21
N LEU A 45 -34.38 -14.83 -12.21
CA LEU A 45 -33.73 -15.95 -11.54
C LEU A 45 -32.77 -16.65 -12.51
N ILE A 46 -31.47 -16.43 -12.31
CA ILE A 46 -30.40 -17.12 -13.05
C ILE A 46 -30.29 -18.57 -12.56
N PRO A 47 -30.00 -19.55 -13.44
CA PRO A 47 -29.82 -20.95 -13.05
C PRO A 47 -28.85 -21.11 -11.88
N ARG A 48 -29.32 -21.78 -10.82
CA ARG A 48 -28.55 -22.03 -9.60
C ARG A 48 -27.90 -23.41 -9.70
N ILE A 49 -26.58 -23.45 -9.88
CA ILE A 49 -25.83 -24.66 -10.16
C ILE A 49 -24.79 -24.88 -9.06
N ALA A 50 -24.71 -26.09 -8.51
CA ALA A 50 -23.65 -26.46 -7.58
C ALA A 50 -22.41 -26.91 -8.38
N LEU A 51 -21.56 -25.97 -8.78
CA LEU A 51 -20.36 -26.28 -9.55
C LEU A 51 -19.37 -27.09 -8.71
N LYS A 52 -18.66 -28.02 -9.35
CA LYS A 52 -17.68 -28.91 -8.69
C LYS A 52 -16.27 -28.32 -8.65
N SER A 53 -15.95 -27.41 -9.57
CA SER A 53 -14.69 -26.66 -9.63
C SER A 53 -14.81 -25.47 -10.59
N SER A 54 -13.83 -24.57 -10.62
CA SER A 54 -13.74 -23.52 -11.63
C SER A 54 -13.57 -24.05 -13.07
N LYS A 55 -13.32 -25.34 -13.26
CA LYS A 55 -13.23 -26.01 -14.57
C LYS A 55 -14.41 -26.95 -14.85
N ASP A 56 -15.48 -26.86 -14.08
CA ASP A 56 -16.62 -27.79 -14.19
C ASP A 56 -17.39 -27.62 -15.50
N VAL A 57 -17.22 -28.59 -16.40
CA VAL A 57 -17.93 -28.72 -17.67
C VAL A 57 -18.90 -29.91 -17.67
N ILE A 58 -19.08 -30.58 -16.54
CA ILE A 58 -19.86 -31.82 -16.45
C ILE A 58 -21.24 -31.57 -15.83
N THR A 59 -21.31 -30.67 -14.84
CA THR A 59 -22.57 -30.42 -14.11
C THR A 59 -23.64 -29.75 -14.98
N ILE A 60 -23.23 -29.03 -16.03
CA ILE A 60 -24.14 -28.49 -17.05
C ILE A 60 -24.27 -29.51 -18.17
N THR A 61 -25.49 -29.99 -18.41
CA THR A 61 -25.78 -30.95 -19.47
C THR A 61 -25.46 -30.38 -20.85
N GLU A 62 -24.89 -31.20 -21.73
CA GLU A 62 -24.52 -30.81 -23.10
C GLU A 62 -23.57 -29.60 -23.14
N PHE A 63 -22.64 -29.52 -22.18
CA PHE A 63 -21.67 -28.43 -22.15
C PHE A 63 -20.87 -28.37 -23.47
N PRO A 64 -20.80 -27.20 -24.13
CA PRO A 64 -20.12 -27.07 -25.41
C PRO A 64 -18.63 -27.46 -25.31
N LYS A 65 -18.08 -28.08 -26.36
CA LYS A 65 -16.69 -28.59 -26.38
C LYS A 65 -15.62 -27.53 -26.05
N ASN A 66 -15.93 -26.25 -26.19
CA ASN A 66 -15.05 -25.11 -25.85
C ASN A 66 -15.70 -24.13 -24.84
N GLY A 67 -16.83 -24.54 -24.23
CA GLY A 67 -17.74 -23.64 -23.53
C GLY A 67 -18.28 -22.50 -24.42
N ILE A 68 -19.09 -21.63 -23.83
CA ILE A 68 -19.56 -20.40 -24.47
C ILE A 68 -19.21 -19.26 -23.53
N ASN A 69 -18.38 -18.34 -24.00
CA ASN A 69 -18.04 -17.15 -23.23
C ASN A 69 -19.31 -16.38 -22.86
N SER A 70 -19.32 -15.85 -21.64
CA SER A 70 -20.44 -15.09 -21.08
C SER A 70 -21.66 -15.94 -20.67
N MET A 71 -21.57 -17.28 -20.66
CA MET A 71 -22.60 -18.11 -20.03
C MET A 71 -22.65 -17.81 -18.53
N LEU A 72 -23.80 -17.40 -18.00
CA LEU A 72 -23.97 -16.92 -16.62
C LEU A 72 -24.74 -17.93 -15.76
N VAL A 73 -24.20 -18.24 -14.57
CA VAL A 73 -24.83 -19.10 -13.58
C VAL A 73 -24.68 -18.50 -12.17
N TYR A 74 -25.55 -18.88 -11.24
CA TYR A 74 -25.33 -18.64 -9.82
C TYR A 74 -24.78 -19.92 -9.19
N ASN A 75 -23.51 -19.91 -8.79
CA ASN A 75 -22.89 -21.02 -8.08
C ASN A 75 -23.44 -21.11 -6.64
N THR A 76 -23.86 -22.29 -6.22
CA THR A 76 -24.30 -22.57 -4.83
C THR A 76 -23.28 -23.34 -4.00
N ALA A 77 -22.26 -23.93 -4.63
CA ALA A 77 -21.26 -24.72 -3.93
C ALA A 77 -20.18 -23.84 -3.28
N THR A 78 -19.59 -24.34 -2.20
CA THR A 78 -18.34 -23.80 -1.64
C THR A 78 -17.27 -24.86 -1.80
N ILE A 79 -16.21 -24.55 -2.55
CA ILE A 79 -15.03 -25.40 -2.72
C ILE A 79 -13.84 -24.57 -2.25
N GLU A 80 -13.15 -25.05 -1.21
CA GLU A 80 -12.07 -24.30 -0.56
C GLU A 80 -11.04 -23.79 -1.58
N LYS A 81 -10.72 -22.48 -1.52
CA LYS A 81 -9.77 -21.77 -2.40
C LYS A 81 -10.11 -21.73 -3.89
N ASP A 82 -11.22 -22.33 -4.34
CA ASP A 82 -11.62 -22.36 -5.75
C ASP A 82 -12.97 -21.68 -5.99
N LEU A 83 -14.03 -22.12 -5.30
CA LEU A 83 -15.39 -21.64 -5.50
C LEU A 83 -16.03 -21.11 -4.23
N LYS A 84 -16.74 -19.99 -4.36
CA LYS A 84 -17.63 -19.44 -3.33
C LYS A 84 -19.03 -19.26 -3.93
N PRO A 85 -20.10 -19.19 -3.13
CA PRO A 85 -21.41 -18.82 -3.65
C PRO A 85 -21.39 -17.44 -4.32
N GLY A 86 -22.08 -17.31 -5.47
CA GLY A 86 -22.13 -16.06 -6.23
C GLY A 86 -22.39 -16.25 -7.72
N PHE A 87 -22.39 -15.16 -8.47
CA PHE A 87 -22.54 -15.18 -9.93
C PHE A 87 -21.21 -15.51 -10.60
N TYR A 88 -21.24 -16.45 -11.55
CA TYR A 88 -20.10 -16.87 -12.33
C TYR A 88 -20.42 -16.81 -13.82
N TYR A 89 -19.44 -16.39 -14.61
CA TYR A 89 -19.51 -16.48 -16.06
C TYR A 89 -18.39 -17.37 -16.62
N TRP A 90 -18.69 -18.12 -17.67
CA TRP A 90 -17.65 -18.87 -18.39
C TRP A 90 -16.80 -17.92 -19.22
N TYR A 91 -15.48 -18.06 -19.15
CA TYR A 91 -14.55 -17.34 -20.02
C TYR A 91 -13.32 -18.21 -20.32
N ILE A 92 -13.11 -18.45 -21.61
CA ILE A 92 -12.03 -19.29 -22.19
C ILE A 92 -12.13 -20.74 -21.71
N ASP A 93 -11.71 -21.00 -20.48
CA ASP A 93 -11.60 -22.35 -19.93
C ASP A 93 -11.96 -22.41 -18.45
N SER A 94 -12.55 -21.36 -17.86
CA SER A 94 -12.93 -21.34 -16.44
C SER A 94 -14.22 -20.57 -16.15
N TRP A 95 -14.85 -20.95 -15.05
CA TRP A 95 -15.86 -20.16 -14.35
C TRP A 95 -15.20 -19.05 -13.56
N ASN A 96 -15.49 -17.80 -13.94
CA ASN A 96 -14.97 -16.60 -13.31
C ASN A 96 -16.06 -15.95 -12.46
N ARG A 97 -15.78 -15.73 -11.17
CA ARG A 97 -16.73 -15.11 -10.25
C ARG A 97 -16.82 -13.61 -10.52
N LEU A 98 -18.03 -13.07 -10.54
CA LEU A 98 -18.25 -11.63 -10.45
C LEU A 98 -18.03 -11.19 -9.01
N THR A 99 -16.89 -10.54 -8.76
CA THR A 99 -16.51 -10.03 -7.43
C THR A 99 -17.15 -8.66 -7.18
N THR A 100 -17.47 -8.39 -5.92
CA THR A 100 -17.96 -7.10 -5.42
C THR A 100 -16.84 -6.35 -4.69
N VAL A 101 -17.08 -5.08 -4.37
CA VAL A 101 -16.16 -4.30 -3.53
C VAL A 101 -15.89 -4.95 -2.17
N ASN A 102 -16.84 -5.75 -1.66
CA ASN A 102 -16.68 -6.48 -0.40
C ASN A 102 -15.67 -7.64 -0.50
N ASP A 103 -15.31 -8.07 -1.71
CA ASP A 103 -14.30 -9.10 -1.95
C ASP A 103 -12.89 -8.49 -2.11
N ILE A 104 -12.76 -7.15 -2.21
CA ILE A 104 -11.48 -6.44 -2.36
C ILE A 104 -10.53 -6.69 -1.18
N PRO A 105 -10.96 -6.64 0.10
CA PRO A 105 -10.06 -6.90 1.22
C PRO A 105 -9.34 -8.24 1.06
N GLU A 106 -10.08 -9.32 0.76
CA GLU A 106 -9.52 -10.65 0.57
C GLU A 106 -8.61 -10.73 -0.68
N ALA A 107 -8.95 -10.04 -1.76
CA ALA A 107 -8.10 -9.95 -2.95
C ALA A 107 -6.78 -9.23 -2.68
N VAL A 108 -6.79 -8.16 -1.90
CA VAL A 108 -5.57 -7.44 -1.47
C VAL A 108 -4.73 -8.32 -0.55
N ILE A 109 -5.37 -9.03 0.38
CA ILE A 109 -4.70 -9.95 1.32
C ILE A 109 -4.07 -11.13 0.62
N ASN A 110 -4.71 -11.68 -0.41
CA ASN A 110 -4.15 -12.82 -1.11
C ASN A 110 -3.01 -12.41 -2.05
N ASN A 111 -2.92 -11.12 -2.43
CA ASN A 111 -1.98 -10.64 -3.44
C ASN A 111 -1.00 -9.56 -2.94
N TYR A 112 -0.94 -9.22 -1.63
CA TYR A 112 -0.07 -8.13 -1.14
C TYR A 112 1.38 -8.28 -1.58
N GLN A 113 1.94 -9.51 -1.60
CA GLN A 113 3.31 -9.74 -2.06
C GLN A 113 3.52 -9.33 -3.52
N GLN A 114 2.52 -9.53 -4.38
CA GLN A 114 2.58 -9.12 -5.79
C GLN A 114 2.39 -7.62 -5.93
N ILE A 115 1.51 -7.02 -5.12
CA ILE A 115 1.26 -5.58 -5.06
C ILE A 115 2.55 -4.83 -4.71
N PHE A 116 3.27 -5.24 -3.65
CA PHE A 116 4.54 -4.59 -3.27
C PHE A 116 5.73 -4.93 -4.17
N LYS A 117 5.63 -5.98 -5.01
CA LYS A 117 6.62 -6.27 -6.05
C LYS A 117 6.42 -5.43 -7.32
N ASN A 118 5.26 -4.79 -7.48
CA ASN A 118 4.96 -3.96 -8.64
C ASN A 118 5.83 -2.70 -8.67
N GLU A 119 6.59 -2.51 -9.74
CA GLU A 119 7.51 -1.38 -9.90
C GLU A 119 6.81 -0.02 -9.86
N ASN A 120 5.58 0.11 -10.39
CA ASN A 120 4.85 1.38 -10.32
C ASN A 120 4.53 1.74 -8.87
N ILE A 121 4.14 0.76 -8.05
CA ILE A 121 3.84 0.98 -6.63
C ILE A 121 5.11 1.33 -5.86
N LYS A 122 6.23 0.64 -6.13
CA LYS A 122 7.54 1.00 -5.54
C LYS A 122 7.96 2.42 -5.90
N ASN A 123 7.78 2.82 -7.16
CA ASN A 123 8.09 4.16 -7.63
C ASN A 123 7.22 5.20 -6.93
N GLU A 124 5.94 4.94 -6.75
CA GLU A 124 5.06 5.86 -6.01
C GLU A 124 5.45 5.99 -4.54
N ILE A 125 5.74 4.88 -3.86
CA ILE A 125 6.24 4.91 -2.48
C ILE A 125 7.55 5.71 -2.40
N SER A 126 8.46 5.48 -3.35
CA SER A 126 9.73 6.22 -3.41
C SER A 126 9.52 7.71 -3.66
N ASN A 127 8.57 8.08 -4.52
CA ASN A 127 8.20 9.48 -4.78
C ASN A 127 7.64 10.15 -3.52
N ILE A 128 6.75 9.46 -2.80
CA ILE A 128 6.19 9.95 -1.54
C ILE A 128 7.32 10.21 -0.53
N VAL A 129 8.22 9.24 -0.34
CA VAL A 129 9.35 9.39 0.58
C VAL A 129 10.25 10.56 0.16
N ASN A 130 10.53 10.70 -1.12
CA ASN A 130 11.39 11.76 -1.66
C ASN A 130 10.76 13.15 -1.71
N THR A 131 9.47 13.30 -1.37
CA THR A 131 8.73 14.57 -1.40
C THR A 131 8.07 14.91 -0.06
N THR A 132 8.17 14.04 0.94
CA THR A 132 7.62 14.27 2.28
C THR A 132 8.51 15.20 3.08
N LYS A 133 7.95 16.32 3.56
CA LYS A 133 8.62 17.32 4.41
C LYS A 133 9.40 16.67 5.55
N GLY A 134 10.62 17.16 5.78
CA GLY A 134 11.48 16.75 6.88
C GLY A 134 12.33 15.51 6.59
N ASN A 135 12.03 14.76 5.52
CA ASN A 135 12.89 13.65 5.11
C ASN A 135 14.25 14.17 4.65
N VAL A 136 15.28 13.39 4.96
CA VAL A 136 16.65 13.62 4.48
C VAL A 136 16.99 12.57 3.43
N VAL A 137 17.44 13.04 2.27
CA VAL A 137 17.85 12.21 1.15
C VAL A 137 19.36 12.32 1.00
N TYR A 138 20.04 11.17 0.93
CA TYR A 138 21.46 11.08 0.61
C TYR A 138 21.61 10.72 -0.87
N GLU A 139 22.34 11.55 -1.62
CA GLU A 139 22.56 11.35 -3.06
C GLU A 139 24.00 11.74 -3.41
N GLY A 140 24.79 10.77 -3.87
CA GLY A 140 26.22 10.96 -4.13
C GLY A 140 26.99 11.24 -2.83
N ASP A 141 27.53 12.44 -2.69
CA ASP A 141 28.27 12.94 -1.52
C ASP A 141 27.49 14.00 -0.72
N LYS A 142 26.21 14.22 -1.04
CA LYS A 142 25.40 15.31 -0.50
C LYS A 142 24.20 14.82 0.30
N LEU A 143 23.81 15.63 1.28
CA LEU A 143 22.58 15.48 2.04
C LEU A 143 21.60 16.59 1.64
N TYR A 144 20.34 16.22 1.44
CA TYR A 144 19.25 17.14 1.13
C TYR A 144 18.14 16.94 2.15
N TYR A 145 17.50 18.01 2.59
CA TYR A 145 16.23 17.92 3.30
C TYR A 145 15.06 18.35 2.42
N ILE A 146 13.88 17.81 2.67
CA ILE A 146 12.65 18.25 2.01
C ILE A 146 12.03 19.37 2.82
N ASN A 147 11.93 20.56 2.22
CA ASN A 147 11.35 21.74 2.84
C ASN A 147 9.80 21.67 2.90
N ASP A 148 9.20 22.72 3.46
CA ASP A 148 7.74 22.81 3.65
C ASP A 148 6.91 22.76 2.36
N ASN A 149 7.55 23.06 1.23
CA ASN A 149 6.93 23.05 -0.09
C ASN A 149 7.19 21.73 -0.85
N GLY A 150 7.80 20.72 -0.20
CA GLY A 150 8.15 19.46 -0.84
C GLY A 150 9.40 19.55 -1.73
N GLN A 151 10.15 20.65 -1.67
CA GLN A 151 11.34 20.87 -2.50
C GLN A 151 12.60 20.41 -1.76
N ARG A 152 13.58 19.91 -2.51
CA ARG A 152 14.89 19.52 -1.98
C ARG A 152 15.76 20.74 -1.76
N GLU A 153 16.35 20.83 -0.58
CA GLU A 153 17.38 21.82 -0.25
C GLU A 153 18.63 21.12 0.30
N GLU A 154 19.80 21.49 -0.23
CA GLU A 154 21.08 20.93 0.19
C GLU A 154 21.40 21.37 1.62
N ILE A 155 21.78 20.40 2.46
CA ILE A 155 22.29 20.65 3.80
C ILE A 155 23.78 20.98 3.68
N LEU A 156 24.09 22.27 3.75
CA LEU A 156 25.47 22.76 3.74
C LEU A 156 26.01 22.89 5.18
N GLU A 157 27.19 22.34 5.43
CA GLU A 157 27.91 22.50 6.69
C GLU A 157 28.40 23.94 6.88
N ARG A 158 28.50 24.38 8.15
CA ARG A 158 29.14 25.66 8.48
C ARG A 158 30.65 25.47 8.51
N LEU A 159 31.37 26.34 7.81
CA LEU A 159 32.81 26.26 7.68
C LEU A 159 33.51 27.24 8.62
N THR A 160 34.65 26.86 9.15
CA THR A 160 35.65 27.80 9.68
C THR A 160 36.71 28.05 8.63
N LYS A 161 37.29 29.25 8.59
CA LYS A 161 38.33 29.60 7.61
C LYS A 161 39.50 30.31 8.29
N ILE A 162 40.72 30.01 7.86
CA ILE A 162 41.90 30.80 8.23
C ILE A 162 42.48 31.39 6.95
N THR A 163 42.76 32.69 6.96
CA THR A 163 43.47 33.37 5.86
C THR A 163 44.75 34.02 6.38
N PHE A 164 45.69 34.21 5.46
CA PHE A 164 46.93 34.96 5.71
C PHE A 164 46.77 36.38 5.17
N ASP A 165 47.07 37.37 6.01
CA ASP A 165 47.02 38.79 5.68
C ASP A 165 48.43 39.24 5.29
N GLU A 166 48.80 39.08 4.01
CA GLU A 166 50.15 39.36 3.49
C GLU A 166 50.72 40.73 3.91
N PRO A 167 49.96 41.84 3.88
CA PRO A 167 50.46 43.15 4.31
C PRO A 167 50.92 43.20 5.77
N THR A 168 50.24 42.49 6.67
CA THR A 168 50.53 42.55 8.12
C THR A 168 51.38 41.37 8.59
N GLY A 169 51.39 40.27 7.83
CA GLY A 169 51.99 39.00 8.24
C GLY A 169 51.17 38.26 9.30
N ASP A 170 49.95 38.72 9.61
CA ASP A 170 49.06 38.11 10.57
C ASP A 170 48.18 37.04 9.92
N TYR A 171 47.65 36.12 10.73
CA TYR A 171 46.57 35.22 10.31
C TYR A 171 45.22 35.75 10.81
N ILE A 172 44.15 35.51 10.06
CA ILE A 172 42.79 35.85 10.48
C ILE A 172 41.97 34.57 10.52
N TYR A 173 41.44 34.24 11.70
CA TYR A 173 40.53 33.11 11.92
C TYR A 173 39.08 33.58 11.86
N TYR A 174 38.28 32.98 10.98
CA TYR A 174 36.86 33.21 10.85
C TYR A 174 36.11 32.01 11.43
N SER A 175 35.32 32.29 12.47
CA SER A 175 34.47 31.28 13.11
C SER A 175 33.22 30.99 12.26
N GLU A 176 32.43 29.98 12.63
CA GLU A 176 31.21 29.58 11.91
C GLU A 176 30.14 30.69 11.76
N LYS A 177 30.20 31.74 12.59
CA LYS A 177 29.32 32.93 12.47
C LYS A 177 29.87 33.97 11.49
N ASP A 178 31.16 33.91 11.17
CA ASP A 178 31.87 34.88 10.33
C ASP A 178 32.06 34.36 8.90
N VAL A 179 31.62 33.12 8.62
CA VAL A 179 31.65 32.47 7.30
C VAL A 179 30.25 31.96 6.95
N ASP A 180 29.76 32.27 5.77
CA ASP A 180 28.49 31.72 5.29
C ASP A 180 28.63 30.23 4.89
N ARG A 181 27.50 29.57 4.64
CA ARG A 181 27.46 28.15 4.23
C ARG A 181 28.14 27.86 2.87
N LYS A 182 28.56 28.90 2.13
CA LYS A 182 29.29 28.78 0.85
C LYS A 182 30.79 29.05 1.01
N GLY A 183 31.26 29.31 2.24
CA GLY A 183 32.67 29.61 2.53
C GLY A 183 33.08 31.07 2.29
N ASN A 184 32.12 31.97 2.08
CA ASN A 184 32.37 33.41 1.95
C ASN A 184 32.51 34.04 3.33
N ILE A 185 33.46 34.96 3.45
CA ILE A 185 33.69 35.73 4.68
C ILE A 185 32.60 36.81 4.79
N ILE A 186 31.87 36.79 5.91
CA ILE A 186 30.77 37.74 6.21
C ILE A 186 30.99 38.51 7.52
N GLY A 187 32.03 38.17 8.29
CA GLY A 187 32.42 38.83 9.53
C GLY A 187 33.89 39.25 9.55
N GLU A 188 34.29 39.97 10.60
CA GLU A 188 35.65 40.53 10.72
C GLU A 188 36.72 39.47 11.06
N GLY A 189 36.32 38.35 11.68
CA GLY A 189 37.25 37.33 12.16
C GLY A 189 38.10 37.79 13.35
N THR A 190 38.95 36.90 13.85
CA THR A 190 39.88 37.15 14.94
C THR A 190 41.31 37.17 14.40
N ARG A 191 42.00 38.30 14.58
CA ARG A 191 43.39 38.46 14.13
C ARG A 191 44.36 37.80 15.11
N ILE A 192 45.19 36.91 14.57
CA ILE A 192 46.21 36.14 15.27
C ILE A 192 47.57 36.70 14.89
N LYS A 193 48.16 37.46 15.82
CA LYS A 193 49.48 38.06 15.64
C LYS A 193 50.57 37.10 16.08
N ILE A 194 51.39 36.64 15.14
CA ILE A 194 52.50 35.74 15.43
C ILE A 194 53.80 36.53 15.32
N LYS A 195 54.59 36.57 16.41
CA LYS A 195 55.90 37.22 16.36
C LYS A 195 56.79 36.52 15.34
N GLU A 196 57.55 37.28 14.55
CA GLU A 196 58.44 36.74 13.51
C GLU A 196 59.46 35.72 14.07
N THR A 197 59.89 35.90 15.32
CA THR A 197 60.77 34.95 16.02
C THR A 197 60.11 33.60 16.28
N VAL A 198 58.80 33.57 16.50
CA VAL A 198 58.01 32.34 16.68
C VAL A 198 57.89 31.62 15.34
N ILE A 199 57.67 32.34 14.24
CA ILE A 199 57.60 31.76 12.89
C ILE A 199 58.93 31.08 12.53
N LYS A 200 60.06 31.80 12.68
CA LYS A 200 61.40 31.29 12.34
C LYS A 200 61.83 30.11 13.21
N LYS A 201 61.37 30.04 14.46
CA LYS A 201 61.71 28.98 15.41
C LYS A 201 60.60 27.95 15.58
N PHE A 202 59.58 27.95 14.72
CA PHE A 202 58.39 27.13 14.95
C PHE A 202 58.74 25.64 15.09
N GLY A 203 59.65 25.13 14.25
CA GLY A 203 60.15 23.76 14.34
C GLY A 203 60.80 23.44 15.70
N ASP A 204 61.65 24.34 16.22
CA ASP A 204 62.27 24.15 17.53
C ASP A 204 61.25 24.24 18.68
N ILE A 205 60.27 25.14 18.54
CA ILE A 205 59.22 25.38 19.53
C ILE A 205 58.28 24.17 19.61
N ILE A 206 57.79 23.68 18.47
CA ILE A 206 56.81 22.57 18.45
C ILE A 206 57.44 21.22 18.81
N ASN A 207 58.75 21.07 18.64
CA ASN A 207 59.50 19.88 19.06
C ASN A 207 60.01 19.97 20.52
N ASN A 208 59.82 21.11 21.19
CA ASN A 208 60.17 21.25 22.60
C ASN A 208 59.18 20.47 23.48
N LYS A 209 59.67 19.52 24.28
CA LYS A 209 58.83 18.63 25.09
C LYS A 209 57.91 19.37 26.07
N THR A 210 58.38 20.45 26.70
CA THR A 210 57.55 21.27 27.59
C THR A 210 56.44 22.00 26.84
N VAL A 211 56.73 22.48 25.63
CA VAL A 211 55.72 23.10 24.76
C VAL A 211 54.71 22.07 24.28
N GLN A 212 55.16 20.89 23.87
CA GLN A 212 54.28 19.76 23.53
C GLN A 212 53.38 19.39 24.71
N ASP A 213 53.94 19.23 25.91
CA ASP A 213 53.18 18.93 27.11
C ASP A 213 52.21 20.06 27.48
N LEU A 214 52.57 21.32 27.27
CA LEU A 214 51.68 22.47 27.47
C LEU A 214 50.55 22.51 26.46
N ILE A 215 50.84 22.31 25.18
CA ILE A 215 49.85 22.25 24.10
C ILE A 215 48.92 21.06 24.35
N THR A 216 49.47 19.88 24.60
CA THR A 216 48.70 18.67 24.92
C THR A 216 47.89 18.86 26.19
N ASN A 217 48.42 19.48 27.25
CA ASN A 217 47.66 19.76 28.48
C ASN A 217 46.59 20.85 28.29
N TYR A 218 46.86 21.87 27.49
CA TYR A 218 45.89 22.92 27.20
C TYR A 218 44.73 22.34 26.39
N LEU A 219 45.05 21.59 25.33
CA LEU A 219 44.08 20.88 24.52
C LEU A 219 43.36 19.80 25.35
N SER A 220 44.05 19.04 26.20
CA SER A 220 43.43 17.96 27.00
C SER A 220 42.59 18.47 28.18
N LYS A 221 42.93 19.62 28.77
CA LYS A 221 42.10 20.30 29.79
C LYS A 221 40.90 21.03 29.18
N THR A 222 40.91 21.27 27.87
CA THR A 222 39.72 21.59 27.06
C THR A 222 39.19 20.32 26.38
N TYR A 223 39.03 19.19 27.10
CA TYR A 223 38.41 17.94 26.61
C TYR A 223 38.57 17.67 25.08
N VAL A 224 39.78 17.53 24.54
CA VAL A 224 39.98 17.10 23.13
C VAL A 224 40.06 15.57 22.97
N GLY A 225 39.51 14.81 23.90
CA GLY A 225 39.08 13.45 23.55
C GLY A 225 37.96 13.59 22.52
N GLY A 226 38.22 13.20 21.25
CA GLY A 226 37.22 13.31 20.18
C GLY A 226 37.56 14.25 19.03
N ASN A 227 38.81 14.74 18.88
CA ASN A 227 39.20 15.37 17.62
C ASN A 227 39.07 14.34 16.49
N VAL A 228 38.15 14.62 15.57
CA VAL A 228 37.92 13.77 14.41
C VAL A 228 38.85 14.21 13.28
N TYR A 229 39.70 13.30 12.83
CA TYR A 229 40.58 13.47 11.69
C TYR A 229 39.98 12.81 10.46
N TYR A 230 39.91 13.55 9.36
CA TYR A 230 39.53 13.02 8.05
C TYR A 230 40.75 13.05 7.13
N ASP A 231 41.15 11.88 6.64
CA ASP A 231 42.30 11.71 5.73
C ASP A 231 41.92 11.71 4.25
N GLY A 232 40.63 11.93 3.92
CA GLY A 232 40.09 11.77 2.57
C GLY A 232 39.43 10.40 2.33
N ASN A 233 39.58 9.45 3.25
CA ASN A 233 39.04 8.10 3.13
C ASN A 233 38.27 7.65 4.40
N SER A 234 38.67 8.11 5.59
CA SER A 234 38.06 7.72 6.86
C SER A 234 38.09 8.83 7.90
N PHE A 235 37.07 8.87 8.74
CA PHE A 235 37.05 9.68 9.96
C PHE A 235 37.65 8.86 11.10
N THR A 236 38.57 9.42 11.87
CA THR A 236 39.20 8.75 13.01
C THR A 236 39.25 9.67 14.23
N TYR A 237 39.30 9.13 15.44
CA TYR A 237 39.55 9.91 16.66
C TYR A 237 40.58 9.22 17.55
N VAL A 238 41.27 10.00 18.38
CA VAL A 238 42.22 9.46 19.37
C VAL A 238 41.54 9.33 20.72
N THR A 239 41.60 8.14 21.34
CA THR A 239 41.08 7.93 22.69
C THR A 239 41.95 8.61 23.75
N LYS A 240 41.47 8.69 24.99
CA LYS A 240 42.24 9.25 26.12
C LYS A 240 43.53 8.46 26.41
N GLU A 241 43.61 7.20 25.98
CA GLU A 241 44.78 6.33 26.06
C GLU A 241 45.76 6.50 24.90
N GLY A 242 45.43 7.30 23.88
CA GLY A 242 46.26 7.52 22.70
C GLY A 242 46.01 6.55 21.54
N GLU A 243 44.96 5.72 21.61
CA GLU A 243 44.60 4.79 20.54
C GLU A 243 43.82 5.51 19.43
N VAL A 244 44.16 5.27 18.16
CA VAL A 244 43.38 5.77 17.02
C VAL A 244 42.23 4.82 16.73
N LYS A 245 40.99 5.33 16.76
CA LYS A 245 39.77 4.58 16.43
C LYS A 245 39.10 5.15 15.19
N ASN A 246 38.60 4.27 14.33
CA ASN A 246 37.83 4.65 13.15
C ASN A 246 36.40 5.00 13.56
N ILE A 247 35.82 6.00 12.90
CA ILE A 247 34.41 6.35 12.99
C ILE A 247 33.76 5.88 11.70
N THR A 248 33.03 4.77 11.77
CA THR A 248 32.24 4.32 10.63
C THR A 248 30.81 4.81 10.78
N PHE A 249 30.26 5.45 9.73
CA PHE A 249 28.84 5.79 9.70
C PHE A 249 27.96 4.56 9.90
N ASN A 250 28.38 3.39 9.41
CA ASN A 250 27.68 2.12 9.62
C ASN A 250 27.49 1.80 11.12
N GLU A 251 28.50 1.99 11.96
CA GLU A 251 28.39 1.76 13.40
C GLU A 251 27.52 2.81 14.09
N ILE A 252 27.68 4.10 13.74
CA ILE A 252 26.85 5.19 14.31
C ILE A 252 25.39 4.99 13.94
N VAL A 253 25.13 4.74 12.65
CA VAL A 253 23.79 4.53 12.12
C VAL A 253 23.18 3.30 12.78
N LYS A 254 23.85 2.15 12.82
CA LYS A 254 23.34 0.96 13.54
C LYS A 254 23.06 1.19 15.02
N ALA A 255 23.89 1.98 15.70
CA ALA A 255 23.70 2.28 17.12
C ALA A 255 22.48 3.20 17.38
N ASN A 256 22.04 3.96 16.37
CA ASN A 256 20.95 4.94 16.48
C ASN A 256 19.76 4.64 15.57
N GLU A 257 19.83 3.58 14.77
CA GLU A 257 18.74 3.11 13.92
C GLU A 257 17.59 2.65 14.81
N THR A 258 16.44 3.27 14.63
CA THR A 258 15.19 2.78 15.17
C THR A 258 14.73 1.62 14.31
N VAL A 259 15.08 0.40 14.73
CA VAL A 259 14.65 -0.81 14.03
C VAL A 259 13.17 -1.03 14.32
N THR A 260 12.33 -0.68 13.34
CA THR A 260 10.96 -1.18 13.29
C THR A 260 10.96 -2.47 12.47
N THR A 261 10.24 -3.48 12.93
CA THR A 261 10.13 -4.76 12.21
C THR A 261 8.70 -4.98 11.77
N LEU A 262 8.51 -5.42 10.53
CA LEU A 262 7.23 -5.94 10.05
C LEU A 262 7.44 -7.40 9.65
N VAL A 263 6.96 -8.33 10.47
CA VAL A 263 7.12 -9.77 10.26
C VAL A 263 5.81 -10.35 9.72
N ASP A 264 5.90 -11.07 8.60
CA ASP A 264 4.80 -11.87 8.07
C ASP A 264 4.71 -13.20 8.83
N ASN A 265 3.59 -13.42 9.52
CA ASN A 265 3.36 -14.61 10.33
C ASN A 265 2.90 -15.83 9.50
N LYS A 266 2.78 -15.70 8.18
CA LYS A 266 2.34 -16.75 7.24
C LYS A 266 0.94 -17.30 7.51
N ASN A 267 0.14 -16.58 8.28
CA ASN A 267 -1.23 -16.92 8.65
C ASN A 267 -2.22 -15.79 8.32
N GLY A 268 -1.84 -14.84 7.47
CA GLY A 268 -2.65 -13.67 7.12
C GLY A 268 -2.55 -12.49 8.10
N THR A 269 -1.64 -12.58 9.08
CA THR A 269 -1.33 -11.48 10.01
C THR A 269 0.11 -11.00 9.85
N PHE A 270 0.32 -9.72 10.17
CA PHE A 270 1.64 -9.12 10.29
C PHE A 270 1.89 -8.66 11.71
N THR A 271 3.10 -8.85 12.19
CA THR A 271 3.56 -8.31 13.47
C THR A 271 4.43 -7.10 13.19
N TYR A 272 3.88 -5.92 13.45
CA TYR A 272 4.64 -4.67 13.51
C TYR A 272 5.21 -4.50 14.92
N THR A 273 6.50 -4.22 15.03
CA THR A 273 7.15 -3.83 16.28
C THR A 273 7.73 -2.44 16.07
N ASN A 274 7.30 -1.46 16.87
CA ASN A 274 7.82 -0.10 16.78
C ASN A 274 9.17 0.04 17.50
N GLU A 275 9.75 1.24 17.42
CA GLU A 275 11.05 1.56 17.99
C GLU A 275 11.12 1.48 19.53
N LYS A 276 9.96 1.44 20.21
CA LYS A 276 9.86 1.24 21.66
C LYS A 276 9.69 -0.24 22.04
N GLY A 277 9.67 -1.14 21.06
CA GLY A 277 9.38 -2.56 21.25
C GLY A 277 7.89 -2.84 21.44
N GLU A 278 7.00 -1.88 21.19
CA GLU A 278 5.56 -2.11 21.26
C GLU A 278 5.12 -2.90 20.03
N VAL A 279 4.41 -4.00 20.29
CA VAL A 279 4.00 -4.95 19.25
C VAL A 279 2.54 -4.72 18.89
N VAL A 280 2.27 -4.53 17.59
CA VAL A 280 0.93 -4.47 17.01
C VAL A 280 0.77 -5.62 16.03
N THR A 281 -0.25 -6.45 16.24
CA THR A 281 -0.63 -7.48 15.26
C THR A 281 -1.70 -6.92 14.33
N ILE A 282 -1.35 -6.79 13.06
CA ILE A 282 -2.23 -6.38 11.98
C ILE A 282 -2.82 -7.67 11.40
N ASP A 283 -4.06 -7.97 11.76
CA ASP A 283 -4.78 -9.11 11.24
C ASP A 283 -5.57 -8.70 10.01
N LEU A 284 -5.10 -9.10 8.83
CA LEU A 284 -5.83 -8.77 7.62
C LEU A 284 -7.03 -9.69 7.40
N THR A 285 -7.08 -10.87 8.03
CA THR A 285 -8.21 -11.81 7.90
C THR A 285 -9.49 -11.31 8.56
N LYS A 286 -9.40 -10.26 9.37
CA LYS A 286 -10.53 -9.59 10.02
C LYS A 286 -10.79 -8.27 9.30
N GLY A 287 -12.01 -8.11 8.78
CA GLY A 287 -12.48 -6.80 8.28
C GLY A 287 -12.43 -5.74 9.37
N PRO A 288 -12.57 -4.44 9.02
CA PRO A 288 -12.58 -3.37 10.02
C PRO A 288 -13.56 -3.72 11.13
N LYS A 289 -13.14 -3.56 12.39
CA LYS A 289 -14.05 -3.58 13.52
C LYS A 289 -15.15 -2.58 13.19
N GLY A 290 -16.38 -3.07 12.96
CA GLY A 290 -17.52 -2.20 12.72
C GLY A 290 -17.58 -1.15 13.84
N ASP A 291 -18.03 0.06 13.49
CA ASP A 291 -18.22 1.11 14.48
C ASP A 291 -18.95 0.52 15.69
N LYS A 292 -18.51 0.89 16.90
CA LYS A 292 -19.34 0.63 18.09
C LYS A 292 -20.73 1.17 17.73
N GLY A 293 -21.77 0.33 17.77
CA GLY A 293 -23.15 0.84 17.82
C GLY A 293 -23.24 1.88 18.94
N GLU A 294 -24.15 2.85 18.89
CA GLU A 294 -24.11 4.09 19.68
C GLU A 294 -23.75 3.95 21.19
N ASP A 295 -23.95 2.77 21.80
CA ASP A 295 -23.61 2.46 23.20
C ASP A 295 -22.47 1.42 23.41
N GLY A 296 -21.78 0.98 22.37
CA GLY A 296 -20.74 -0.05 22.42
C GLY A 296 -21.25 -1.50 22.52
N LYS A 297 -22.56 -1.71 22.38
CA LYS A 297 -23.21 -3.03 22.36
C LYS A 297 -23.04 -3.69 20.99
N SER A 298 -22.74 -4.99 21.00
CA SER A 298 -22.75 -5.88 19.83
C SER A 298 -24.18 -6.11 19.32
N ALA A 299 -24.31 -6.60 18.08
CA ALA A 299 -25.61 -6.98 17.52
C ALA A 299 -26.36 -8.01 18.38
N LEU A 300 -25.62 -8.90 19.05
CA LEU A 300 -26.18 -9.86 20.01
C LEU A 300 -26.75 -9.15 21.24
N GLU A 301 -26.02 -8.21 21.84
CA GLU A 301 -26.47 -7.46 23.02
C GLU A 301 -27.67 -6.56 22.74
N ILE A 302 -27.75 -5.99 21.52
CA ILE A 302 -28.93 -5.24 21.08
C ILE A 302 -30.13 -6.18 20.93
N TRP A 303 -29.94 -7.35 20.31
CA TRP A 303 -30.99 -8.34 20.12
C TRP A 303 -31.49 -8.94 21.44
N GLN A 304 -30.60 -9.19 22.40
CA GLN A 304 -30.95 -9.64 23.75
C GLN A 304 -31.77 -8.58 24.51
N GLY A 305 -31.57 -7.29 24.23
CA GLY A 305 -32.34 -6.20 24.81
C GLY A 305 -33.74 -6.02 24.21
N LEU A 306 -34.11 -6.78 23.17
CA LEU A 306 -35.46 -6.77 22.62
C LEU A 306 -36.41 -7.61 23.50
N PRO A 307 -37.67 -7.18 23.70
CA PRO A 307 -38.64 -7.91 24.51
C PRO A 307 -38.77 -9.39 24.09
N GLY A 308 -38.56 -10.29 25.03
CA GLY A 308 -38.66 -11.74 24.80
C GLY A 308 -37.35 -12.44 24.40
N ASN A 309 -36.22 -11.72 24.37
CA ASN A 309 -34.89 -12.27 24.11
C ASN A 309 -33.93 -12.18 25.31
N ASP A 310 -34.41 -11.70 26.46
CA ASP A 310 -33.61 -11.59 27.68
C ASP A 310 -32.96 -12.94 28.06
N GLY A 311 -31.63 -12.93 28.22
CA GLY A 311 -30.86 -14.10 28.64
C GLY A 311 -30.63 -15.17 27.56
N LYS A 312 -31.09 -14.98 26.32
CA LYS A 312 -30.83 -15.91 25.22
C LYS A 312 -29.39 -15.79 24.71
N ASP A 313 -28.78 -16.90 24.30
CA ASP A 313 -27.39 -16.96 23.89
C ASP A 313 -27.17 -16.70 22.38
N GLY A 314 -25.91 -16.79 21.96
CA GLY A 314 -25.53 -16.60 20.56
C GLY A 314 -26.14 -17.65 19.60
N GLU A 315 -26.45 -18.86 20.07
CA GLU A 315 -27.07 -19.89 19.24
C GLU A 315 -28.53 -19.53 18.92
N ALA A 316 -29.27 -19.06 19.93
CA ALA A 316 -30.62 -18.54 19.77
C ALA A 316 -30.67 -17.29 18.86
N PHE A 317 -29.66 -16.42 18.94
CA PHE A 317 -29.53 -15.27 18.04
C PHE A 317 -29.38 -15.72 16.58
N ILE A 318 -28.48 -16.67 16.29
CA ILE A 318 -28.28 -17.19 14.94
C ILE A 318 -29.53 -17.92 14.43
N ALA A 319 -30.23 -18.67 15.29
CA ALA A 319 -31.50 -19.30 14.95
C ALA A 319 -32.57 -18.28 14.57
N SER A 320 -32.61 -17.11 15.23
CA SER A 320 -33.57 -16.03 14.93
C SER A 320 -33.34 -15.36 13.57
N LEU A 321 -32.12 -15.41 13.04
CA LEU A 321 -31.79 -14.90 11.70
C LEU A 321 -32.19 -15.87 10.58
N LYS A 322 -32.55 -17.10 10.94
CA LYS A 322 -32.99 -18.12 10.01
C LYS A 322 -34.51 -17.98 9.85
N GLY A 323 -34.95 -17.43 8.71
CA GLY A 323 -36.37 -17.39 8.38
C GLY A 323 -37.00 -18.78 8.40
N ASP A 324 -38.31 -18.84 8.66
CA ASP A 324 -39.05 -20.10 8.71
C ASP A 324 -38.83 -20.93 7.44
N LYS A 325 -38.80 -22.25 7.61
CA LYS A 325 -38.78 -23.18 6.47
C LYS A 325 -40.08 -22.95 5.70
N GLY A 326 -39.98 -22.39 4.49
CA GLY A 326 -41.13 -22.17 3.64
C GLY A 326 -41.97 -23.43 3.48
N ASP A 327 -43.29 -23.25 3.39
CA ASP A 327 -44.26 -24.34 3.28
C ASP A 327 -43.84 -25.33 2.19
N LYS A 328 -44.09 -26.62 2.43
CA LYS A 328 -43.86 -27.67 1.45
C LYS A 328 -44.77 -27.38 0.25
N GLY A 329 -44.15 -27.01 -0.88
CA GLY A 329 -44.89 -26.71 -2.11
C GLY A 329 -45.86 -27.84 -2.46
N ASP A 330 -47.12 -27.48 -2.72
CA ASP A 330 -48.15 -28.42 -3.12
C ASP A 330 -47.73 -29.22 -4.36
N THR A 331 -48.18 -30.47 -4.38
CA THR A 331 -47.91 -31.52 -5.35
C THR A 331 -47.70 -31.02 -6.79
N GLY A 332 -46.53 -31.33 -7.35
CA GLY A 332 -46.22 -31.09 -8.76
C GLY A 332 -47.28 -31.68 -9.69
N PHE A 333 -47.63 -30.90 -10.71
CA PHE A 333 -48.48 -31.30 -11.82
C PHE A 333 -48.09 -32.70 -12.32
N LYS A 334 -49.02 -33.66 -12.25
CA LYS A 334 -48.92 -34.90 -13.02
C LYS A 334 -49.13 -34.52 -14.49
N SER A 335 -48.14 -34.83 -15.34
CA SER A 335 -48.33 -34.79 -16.78
C SER A 335 -49.35 -35.87 -17.16
N GLU A 336 -50.51 -35.47 -17.67
CA GLU A 336 -51.40 -36.38 -18.37
C GLU A 336 -50.71 -36.85 -19.66
N SER A 337 -50.49 -38.16 -19.75
CA SER A 337 -50.15 -38.84 -20.99
C SER A 337 -51.34 -38.75 -21.94
N GLN A 338 -51.15 -38.19 -23.13
CA GLN A 338 -52.12 -38.30 -24.23
C GLN A 338 -52.27 -39.77 -24.65
N PRO A 339 -53.50 -40.26 -24.91
CA PRO A 339 -53.71 -41.55 -25.55
C PRO A 339 -53.71 -41.42 -27.08
N GLY A 340 -53.01 -42.36 -27.73
CA GLY A 340 -53.37 -43.02 -29.00
C GLY A 340 -53.52 -42.16 -30.25
#